data_AF-A0A924EKF7-F1
#
_entry.id   AF-A0A924EKF7-F1
#
_cell.length_a   1.000
_cell.length_b   1.000
_cell.length_c   1.000
_cell.angle_alpha   90.00
_cell.angle_beta   90.00
_cell.angle_gamma   90.00
#
_symmetry.space_group_name_H-M   'P 1'
#
loop_
_entity.id
_entity.type
_entity.pdbx_description
1 polymer ?
#
loop_
_entity_poly.entity_id
_entity_poly.type
_entity_poly.pdbx_seq_one_letter_code
_entity_poly.pdbx_strand_id
1 'polypeptide(L)'
;MKNDWNKQLENFILPFYYAKNALDYQFACTKLVVSIQDAHADIWLGAKKIDSFKGDYYTPFRVSFIENQLVVTGYYDDSSTLFIKNKIFVGNVIESMNGLTVDSLVKTYLPLTSGANLKGQLFNLAKSKGYLMRGRTPDLQIVLKRFNERKTVSVTRQQSPYDSDWDLFTGNRIINGNIGYIYAAHLNPKDLNILKNAIRMPRV
;
A
#
# COMPACT_ATOMS: atom_id res chain seq x y z
N MET A 1 13.21 -0.31 22.58
CA MET A 1 12.44 -1.47 22.07
C MET A 1 11.31 -1.76 23.04
N LYS A 2 10.07 -1.94 22.56
CA LYS A 2 8.91 -2.26 23.42
C LYS A 2 8.86 -3.73 23.86
N ASN A 3 9.59 -4.61 23.18
CA ASN A 3 9.58 -6.05 23.42
C ASN A 3 10.93 -6.53 23.97
N ASP A 4 10.89 -7.55 24.83
CA ASP A 4 12.06 -8.28 25.32
C ASP A 4 12.71 -9.04 24.16
N TRP A 5 13.93 -8.64 23.80
CA TRP A 5 14.65 -9.19 22.66
C TRP A 5 14.95 -10.70 22.84
N ASN A 6 15.23 -11.15 24.07
CA ASN A 6 15.52 -12.55 24.32
C ASN A 6 14.28 -13.42 24.06
N LYS A 7 13.11 -12.96 24.50
CA LYS A 7 11.83 -13.63 24.21
C LYS A 7 11.49 -13.63 22.72
N GLN A 8 11.78 -12.54 22.02
CA GLN A 8 11.57 -12.50 20.56
C GLN A 8 12.45 -13.54 19.87
N LEU A 9 13.74 -13.60 20.19
CA LEU A 9 14.64 -14.61 19.63
C LEU A 9 14.14 -16.04 19.88
N GLU A 10 13.72 -16.33 21.12
CA GLU A 10 13.15 -17.64 21.48
C GLU A 10 11.92 -18.00 20.63
N ASN A 11 10.97 -17.06 20.47
CA ASN A 11 9.77 -17.25 19.66
C ASN A 11 10.08 -17.55 18.17
N PHE A 12 11.25 -17.11 17.67
CA PHE A 12 11.65 -17.31 16.28
C PHE A 12 12.48 -18.57 16.03
N ILE A 13 12.98 -19.26 17.06
CA ILE A 13 13.72 -20.53 16.91
C ILE A 13 12.87 -21.55 16.14
N LEU A 14 11.61 -21.77 16.53
CA LEU A 14 10.73 -22.74 15.89
C LEU A 14 10.39 -22.38 14.43
N PRO A 15 9.97 -21.14 14.09
CA PRO A 15 9.80 -20.72 12.70
C PRO A 15 11.03 -20.99 11.81
N PHE A 16 12.25 -20.76 12.31
CA PHE A 16 13.46 -21.07 11.57
C PHE A 16 13.72 -22.58 11.46
N TYR A 17 13.55 -23.33 12.54
CA TYR A 17 13.73 -24.78 12.56
C TYR A 17 12.79 -25.50 11.58
N TYR A 18 11.54 -25.05 11.46
CA TYR A 18 10.54 -25.63 10.57
C TYR A 18 10.61 -25.13 9.12
N ALA A 19 11.51 -24.20 8.79
CA ALA A 19 11.64 -23.71 7.42
C ALA A 19 12.22 -24.80 6.50
N LYS A 20 11.43 -25.29 5.55
CA LYS A 20 11.83 -26.42 4.68
C LYS A 20 12.42 -25.99 3.36
N ASN A 21 12.27 -24.71 3.01
CA ASN A 21 12.72 -24.16 1.74
C ASN A 21 13.07 -22.67 1.89
N ALA A 22 13.61 -22.10 0.82
CA ALA A 22 14.03 -20.70 0.80
C ALA A 22 12.89 -19.70 1.05
N LEU A 23 11.64 -20.01 0.64
CA LEU A 23 10.49 -19.14 0.90
C LEU A 23 10.12 -19.16 2.38
N ASP A 24 10.05 -20.35 3.00
CA ASP A 24 9.74 -20.48 4.43
C ASP A 24 10.78 -19.77 5.30
N TYR A 25 12.08 -19.91 4.95
CA TYR A 25 13.16 -19.23 5.64
C TYR A 25 13.05 -17.71 5.49
N GLN A 26 12.76 -17.21 4.28
CA GLN A 26 12.54 -15.79 4.06
C GLN A 26 11.32 -15.28 4.84
N PHE A 27 10.22 -16.04 4.92
CA PHE A 27 9.08 -15.67 5.77
C PHE A 27 9.46 -15.60 7.24
N ALA A 28 10.27 -16.52 7.76
CA ALA A 28 10.76 -16.47 9.13
C ALA A 28 11.61 -15.22 9.39
N CYS A 29 12.57 -14.91 8.50
CA CYS A 29 13.36 -13.68 8.56
C CYS A 29 12.48 -12.43 8.54
N THR A 30 11.53 -12.33 7.60
CA THR A 30 10.66 -11.16 7.47
C THR A 30 9.79 -10.99 8.72
N LYS A 31 9.19 -12.05 9.25
CA LYS A 31 8.40 -11.95 10.49
C LYS A 31 9.23 -11.44 11.67
N LEU A 32 10.48 -11.90 11.80
CA LEU A 32 11.41 -11.40 12.82
C LEU A 32 11.65 -9.91 12.64
N VAL A 33 12.00 -9.47 11.43
CA VAL A 33 12.25 -8.05 11.12
C VAL A 33 11.01 -7.19 11.38
N VAL A 34 9.84 -7.62 10.92
CA VAL A 34 8.56 -6.91 11.13
C VAL A 34 8.23 -6.81 12.62
N SER A 35 8.58 -7.81 13.44
CA SER A 35 8.34 -7.78 14.89
C SER A 35 9.07 -6.65 15.63
N ILE A 36 10.11 -6.08 15.02
CA ILE A 36 10.87 -4.93 15.56
C ILE A 36 10.03 -3.65 15.53
N GLN A 37 9.04 -3.57 14.62
CA GLN A 37 8.19 -2.40 14.42
C GLN A 37 8.99 -1.11 14.14
N ASP A 38 10.00 -1.21 13.28
CA ASP A 38 10.74 -0.08 12.73
C ASP A 38 10.41 0.06 11.24
N ALA A 39 10.08 1.28 10.80
CA ALA A 39 9.75 1.54 9.39
C ALA A 39 10.96 1.44 8.45
N HIS A 40 12.19 1.49 8.97
CA HIS A 40 13.43 1.35 8.19
C HIS A 40 13.97 -0.08 8.18
N ALA A 41 13.47 -0.95 9.06
CA ALA A 41 13.84 -2.35 9.11
C ALA A 41 12.97 -3.14 8.11
N ASP A 42 13.53 -3.45 6.96
CA ASP A 42 12.87 -4.27 5.94
C ASP A 42 13.90 -5.08 5.14
N ILE A 43 13.46 -6.19 4.55
CA ILE A 43 14.34 -7.08 3.77
C ILE A 43 14.18 -6.72 2.28
N TRP A 44 14.83 -5.63 1.89
CA TRP A 44 14.78 -5.11 0.51
C TRP A 44 15.55 -6.01 -0.47
N LEU A 45 16.82 -6.31 -0.14
CA LEU A 45 17.71 -7.12 -0.96
C LEU A 45 17.74 -8.55 -0.41
N GLY A 46 17.57 -9.55 -1.28
CA GLY A 46 17.63 -10.97 -0.92
C GLY A 46 16.26 -11.66 -0.73
N ALA A 47 15.17 -10.91 -0.58
CA ALA A 47 13.80 -11.46 -0.44
C ALA A 47 13.15 -11.90 -1.77
N LYS A 48 13.94 -12.40 -2.72
CA LYS A 48 13.47 -12.76 -4.08
C LYS A 48 12.31 -13.77 -4.08
N LYS A 49 12.29 -14.71 -3.12
CA LYS A 49 11.20 -15.70 -3.04
C LYS A 49 9.92 -15.06 -2.53
N ILE A 50 10.01 -14.14 -1.58
CA ILE A 50 8.84 -13.35 -1.14
C ILE A 50 8.31 -12.47 -2.26
N ASP A 51 9.20 -11.82 -3.02
CA ASP A 51 8.77 -11.00 -4.14
C ASP A 51 8.04 -11.82 -5.21
N SER A 52 8.62 -12.96 -5.60
CA SER A 52 7.97 -13.92 -6.51
C SER A 52 6.66 -14.50 -5.93
N PHE A 53 6.57 -14.68 -4.61
CA PHE A 53 5.35 -15.11 -3.93
C PHE A 53 4.23 -14.07 -4.06
N LYS A 54 4.54 -12.77 -3.92
CA LYS A 54 3.58 -11.68 -4.20
C LYS A 54 3.10 -11.72 -5.65
N GLY A 55 4.01 -12.08 -6.57
CA GLY A 55 3.74 -12.27 -7.99
C GLY A 55 3.85 -10.97 -8.80
N ASP A 56 3.93 -11.11 -10.12
CA ASP A 56 4.35 -10.00 -11.00
C ASP A 56 3.18 -9.27 -11.67
N TYR A 57 1.94 -9.62 -11.31
CA TYR A 57 0.75 -8.95 -11.83
C TYR A 57 0.18 -7.96 -10.83
N TYR A 58 -0.12 -6.74 -11.25
CA TYR A 58 -0.57 -5.61 -10.46
C TYR A 58 -2.00 -5.21 -10.80
N THR A 59 -2.80 -4.86 -9.79
CA THR A 59 -4.16 -4.36 -10.01
C THR A 59 -4.15 -2.98 -10.69
N PRO A 60 -5.06 -2.70 -11.65
CA PRO A 60 -5.13 -1.41 -12.37
C PRO A 60 -5.77 -0.26 -11.56
N PHE A 61 -6.04 -0.46 -10.27
CA PHE A 61 -6.63 0.54 -9.38
C PHE A 61 -5.83 0.71 -8.10
N ARG A 62 -6.03 1.83 -7.41
CA ARG A 62 -5.44 2.15 -6.11
C ARG A 62 -6.42 1.93 -4.99
N VAL A 63 -5.90 1.58 -3.84
CA VAL A 63 -6.69 1.40 -2.62
C VAL A 63 -6.01 2.03 -1.42
N SER A 64 -6.77 2.28 -0.37
CA SER A 64 -6.25 2.63 0.94
C SER A 64 -7.19 2.09 2.01
N PHE A 65 -6.64 1.83 3.20
CA PHE A 65 -7.48 1.54 4.36
C PHE A 65 -8.06 2.85 4.91
N ILE A 66 -9.39 2.98 4.87
CA ILE A 66 -10.16 4.11 5.40
C ILE A 66 -11.19 3.52 6.35
N GLU A 67 -11.21 3.96 7.61
CA GLU A 67 -12.10 3.43 8.65
C GLU A 67 -12.08 1.89 8.73
N ASN A 68 -10.87 1.31 8.67
CA ASN A 68 -10.61 -0.14 8.66
C ASN A 68 -11.15 -0.91 7.45
N GLN A 69 -11.63 -0.23 6.41
CA GLN A 69 -12.10 -0.83 5.17
C GLN A 69 -11.10 -0.61 4.03
N LEU A 70 -10.94 -1.61 3.15
CA LEU A 70 -10.11 -1.45 1.95
C LEU A 70 -10.92 -0.73 0.87
N VAL A 71 -10.65 0.55 0.66
CA VAL A 71 -11.42 1.43 -0.23
C VAL A 71 -10.63 1.74 -1.48
N VAL A 72 -11.28 1.68 -2.65
CA VAL A 72 -10.72 2.16 -3.92
C VAL A 72 -10.57 3.67 -3.88
N THR A 73 -9.35 4.18 -4.06
CA THR A 73 -9.02 5.61 -3.95
C THR A 73 -8.62 6.26 -5.26
N GLY A 74 -8.40 5.48 -6.31
CA GLY A 74 -8.02 6.00 -7.60
C GLY A 74 -7.65 4.91 -8.57
N TYR A 75 -6.98 5.30 -9.65
CA TYR A 75 -6.54 4.40 -10.69
C TYR A 75 -5.16 4.77 -11.19
N TYR A 76 -4.44 3.82 -11.77
CA TYR A 76 -3.17 4.11 -12.43
C TYR A 76 -3.42 4.59 -13.86
N ASP A 77 -2.56 5.48 -14.36
CA ASP A 77 -2.70 6.07 -15.69
C ASP A 77 -2.14 5.12 -16.77
N ASP A 78 -2.95 4.12 -17.13
CA ASP A 78 -2.69 3.17 -18.22
C ASP A 78 -3.99 2.84 -18.96
N SER A 79 -3.86 2.46 -20.24
CA SER A 79 -4.89 1.92 -21.12
C SER A 79 -5.77 0.85 -20.47
N SER A 80 -5.20 -0.03 -19.64
CA SER A 80 -5.93 -1.08 -18.90
C SER A 80 -6.96 -0.52 -17.91
N THR A 81 -6.76 0.71 -17.43
CA THR A 81 -7.65 1.40 -16.50
C THR A 81 -8.96 1.84 -17.14
N LEU A 82 -8.96 2.14 -18.45
CA LEU A 82 -10.16 2.61 -19.16
C LEU A 82 -11.31 1.60 -19.07
N PHE A 83 -11.00 0.30 -19.10
CA PHE A 83 -12.00 -0.77 -19.06
C PHE A 83 -12.59 -1.02 -17.67
N ILE A 84 -11.86 -0.67 -16.60
CA ILE A 84 -12.32 -0.91 -15.23
C ILE A 84 -13.05 0.28 -14.62
N LYS A 85 -12.84 1.51 -15.13
CA LYS A 85 -13.49 2.75 -14.61
C LYS A 85 -15.03 2.68 -14.63
N ASN A 86 -15.61 1.89 -15.52
CA ASN A 86 -17.07 1.67 -15.60
C ASN A 86 -17.58 0.59 -14.63
N LYS A 87 -16.68 -0.20 -14.02
CA LYS A 87 -17.02 -1.33 -13.14
C LYS A 87 -16.59 -1.10 -11.70
N ILE A 88 -15.50 -0.38 -11.47
CA ILE A 88 -14.91 -0.14 -10.15
C ILE A 88 -14.83 1.37 -9.99
N PHE A 89 -15.46 1.90 -8.95
CA PHE A 89 -15.51 3.34 -8.68
C PHE A 89 -14.69 3.71 -7.45
N VAL A 90 -14.12 4.91 -7.45
CA VAL A 90 -13.56 5.51 -6.23
C VAL A 90 -14.64 5.54 -5.14
N GLY A 91 -14.27 5.14 -3.92
CA GLY A 91 -15.17 4.95 -2.78
C GLY A 91 -15.81 3.57 -2.71
N ASN A 92 -15.58 2.66 -3.66
CA ASN A 92 -16.00 1.26 -3.50
C ASN A 92 -15.15 0.58 -2.42
N VAL A 93 -15.81 -0.16 -1.54
CA VAL A 93 -15.16 -1.02 -0.54
C VAL A 93 -14.92 -2.39 -1.17
N ILE A 94 -13.70 -2.90 -1.07
CA ILE A 94 -13.37 -4.28 -1.43
C ILE A 94 -13.58 -5.14 -0.18
N GLU A 95 -14.50 -6.09 -0.23
CA GLU A 95 -14.78 -7.01 0.89
C GLU A 95 -13.96 -8.30 0.80
N SER A 96 -13.71 -8.78 -0.42
CA SER A 96 -12.93 -9.99 -0.66
C SER A 96 -12.19 -9.97 -1.99
N MET A 97 -11.12 -10.77 -2.06
CA MET A 97 -10.28 -10.97 -3.23
C MET A 97 -10.04 -12.47 -3.40
N ASN A 98 -10.34 -13.02 -4.58
CA ASN A 98 -10.24 -14.46 -4.89
C ASN A 98 -10.89 -15.35 -3.83
N GLY A 99 -12.08 -14.96 -3.35
CA GLY A 99 -12.85 -15.71 -2.35
C GLY A 99 -12.39 -15.53 -0.89
N LEU A 100 -11.27 -14.84 -0.64
CA LEU A 100 -10.77 -14.55 0.72
C LEU A 100 -11.18 -13.15 1.17
N THR A 101 -11.71 -13.02 2.38
CA THR A 101 -12.07 -11.71 2.94
C THR A 101 -10.83 -10.85 3.13
N VAL A 102 -10.98 -9.53 3.00
CA VAL A 102 -9.89 -8.59 3.27
C VAL A 102 -9.33 -8.78 4.67
N ASP A 103 -10.18 -8.99 5.69
CA ASP A 103 -9.71 -9.27 7.06
C ASP A 103 -8.83 -10.52 7.15
N SER A 104 -9.18 -11.58 6.43
CA SER A 104 -8.35 -12.79 6.37
C SER A 104 -7.02 -12.50 5.69
N LEU A 105 -7.02 -11.74 4.60
CA LEU A 105 -5.80 -11.37 3.88
C LEU A 105 -4.90 -10.46 4.73
N VAL A 106 -5.49 -9.51 5.47
CA VAL A 106 -4.77 -8.68 6.44
C VAL A 106 -4.14 -9.56 7.51
N LYS A 107 -4.89 -10.45 8.16
CA LYS A 107 -4.33 -11.37 9.18
C LYS A 107 -3.16 -12.21 8.65
N THR A 108 -3.25 -12.67 7.40
CA THR A 108 -2.20 -13.48 6.77
C THR A 108 -0.94 -12.68 6.45
N TYR A 109 -1.08 -11.47 5.89
CA TYR A 109 0.05 -10.72 5.33
C TYR A 109 0.58 -9.60 6.22
N LEU A 110 -0.17 -9.16 7.23
CA LEU A 110 0.29 -8.13 8.18
C LEU A 110 1.58 -8.55 8.92
N PRO A 111 1.75 -9.81 9.37
CA PRO A 111 3.02 -10.26 9.96
C PRO A 111 4.21 -10.27 8.99
N LEU A 112 3.95 -10.11 7.70
CA LEU A 112 4.95 -10.05 6.63
C LEU A 112 5.12 -8.64 6.05
N THR A 113 4.43 -7.65 6.63
CA THR A 113 4.43 -6.28 6.12
C THR A 113 5.09 -5.35 7.12
N SER A 114 6.21 -4.75 6.70
CA SER A 114 6.99 -3.80 7.50
C SER A 114 6.23 -2.50 7.76
N GLY A 115 6.44 -1.92 8.93
CA GLY A 115 5.82 -0.66 9.35
C GLY A 115 6.00 -0.40 10.84
N ALA A 116 6.19 0.87 11.20
CA ALA A 116 6.41 1.26 12.60
C ALA A 116 5.18 1.11 13.51
N ASN A 117 4.00 0.92 12.91
CA ASN A 117 2.72 0.72 13.60
C ASN A 117 1.69 0.14 12.61
N LEU A 118 0.52 -0.26 13.12
CA LEU A 118 -0.56 -0.84 12.33
C LEU A 118 -0.94 0.01 11.11
N LYS A 119 -1.04 1.34 11.26
CA LYS A 119 -1.38 2.24 10.15
C LYS A 119 -0.30 2.19 9.05
N GLY A 120 0.97 2.20 9.43
CA GLY A 120 2.10 2.06 8.49
C GLY A 120 2.11 0.70 7.79
N GLN A 121 1.81 -0.38 8.51
CA GLN A 121 1.70 -1.71 7.92
C GLN A 121 0.53 -1.82 6.94
N LEU A 122 -0.67 -1.36 7.33
CA LEU A 122 -1.83 -1.33 6.44
C LEU A 122 -1.57 -0.49 5.19
N PHE A 123 -0.89 0.65 5.33
CA PHE A 123 -0.45 1.45 4.18
C PHE A 123 0.47 0.66 3.24
N ASN A 124 1.52 0.03 3.76
CA ASN A 124 2.44 -0.77 2.94
C ASN A 124 1.78 -2.03 2.35
N LEU A 125 0.79 -2.60 3.04
CA LEU A 125 0.02 -3.75 2.58
C LEU A 125 -0.84 -3.42 1.35
N ALA A 126 -1.39 -2.20 1.31
CA ALA A 126 -2.27 -1.70 0.26
C ALA A 126 -1.56 -0.88 -0.85
N LYS A 127 -0.25 -0.61 -0.72
CA LYS A 127 0.55 0.02 -1.78
C LYS A 127 0.57 -0.83 -3.05
N SER A 128 0.91 -0.21 -4.19
CA SER A 128 1.06 -0.90 -5.49
C SER A 128 1.94 -2.15 -5.41
N LYS A 129 3.05 -2.10 -4.65
CA LYS A 129 3.98 -3.23 -4.44
C LYS A 129 3.62 -4.14 -3.25
N GLY A 130 2.52 -3.83 -2.56
CA GLY A 130 2.01 -4.56 -1.39
C GLY A 130 1.34 -5.89 -1.76
N TYR A 131 1.12 -6.74 -0.75
CA TYR A 131 0.56 -8.09 -0.95
C TYR A 131 -0.86 -8.08 -1.53
N LEU A 132 -1.67 -7.06 -1.24
CA LEU A 132 -3.06 -7.01 -1.72
C LEU A 132 -3.16 -6.60 -3.19
N MET A 133 -2.17 -5.85 -3.69
CA MET A 133 -2.21 -5.26 -5.03
C MET A 133 -1.48 -6.11 -6.07
N ARG A 134 -0.79 -7.17 -5.64
CA ARG A 134 -0.04 -8.10 -6.49
C ARG A 134 -0.71 -9.47 -6.57
N GLY A 135 -0.38 -10.23 -7.61
CA GLY A 135 -0.77 -11.62 -7.77
C GLY A 135 0.10 -12.36 -8.77
N ARG A 136 0.06 -13.69 -8.71
CA ARG A 136 0.78 -14.58 -9.64
C ARG A 136 0.03 -14.83 -10.96
N THR A 137 -1.21 -14.38 -11.03
CA THR A 137 -2.10 -14.53 -12.20
C THR A 137 -2.66 -13.18 -12.62
N PRO A 138 -2.93 -12.99 -13.92
CA PRO A 138 -3.62 -11.80 -14.41
C PRO A 138 -5.04 -11.72 -13.84
N ASP A 139 -5.70 -12.85 -13.61
CA ASP A 139 -7.08 -12.85 -13.14
C ASP A 139 -7.19 -12.57 -11.64
N LEU A 140 -8.10 -11.65 -11.31
CA LEU A 140 -8.51 -11.29 -9.97
C LEU A 140 -10.03 -11.17 -9.93
N GLN A 141 -10.68 -11.92 -9.04
CA GLN A 141 -12.07 -11.70 -8.69
C GLN A 141 -12.14 -10.89 -7.40
N ILE A 142 -12.91 -9.80 -7.39
CA ILE A 142 -13.18 -9.02 -6.18
C ILE A 142 -14.67 -8.90 -5.92
N VAL A 143 -15.03 -8.83 -4.64
CA VAL A 143 -16.37 -8.44 -4.21
C VAL A 143 -16.33 -7.00 -3.74
N LEU A 144 -17.10 -6.15 -4.40
CA LEU A 144 -17.22 -4.73 -4.11
C LEU A 144 -18.53 -4.44 -3.40
N LYS A 145 -18.48 -3.50 -2.45
CA LYS A 145 -19.63 -2.89 -1.82
C LYS A 145 -19.63 -1.38 -2.07
N ARG A 146 -20.78 -0.83 -2.45
CA ARG A 146 -21.03 0.62 -2.54
C ARG A 146 -22.42 0.89 -2.01
N PHE A 147 -22.53 1.64 -0.92
CA PHE A 147 -23.80 1.82 -0.20
C PHE A 147 -24.42 0.45 0.15
N ASN A 148 -25.62 0.17 -0.35
CA ASN A 148 -26.35 -1.08 -0.14
C ASN A 148 -26.14 -2.10 -1.27
N GLU A 149 -25.38 -1.76 -2.31
CA GLU A 149 -25.13 -2.65 -3.44
C GLU A 149 -23.85 -3.44 -3.26
N ARG A 150 -23.92 -4.74 -3.58
CA ARG A 150 -22.80 -5.66 -3.58
C ARG A 150 -22.67 -6.29 -4.95
N LYS A 151 -21.45 -6.33 -5.51
CA LYS A 151 -21.19 -6.93 -6.83
C LYS A 151 -19.86 -7.65 -6.88
N THR A 152 -19.83 -8.75 -7.62
CA THR A 152 -18.59 -9.46 -7.96
C THR A 152 -18.07 -8.95 -9.30
N VAL A 153 -16.80 -8.60 -9.36
CA VAL A 153 -16.15 -8.07 -10.57
C VAL A 153 -14.87 -8.86 -10.85
N SER A 154 -14.71 -9.28 -12.10
CA SER A 154 -13.44 -9.80 -12.61
C SER A 154 -12.56 -8.65 -13.11
N VAL A 155 -11.30 -8.68 -12.72
CA VAL A 155 -10.27 -7.68 -13.00
C VAL A 155 -9.07 -8.39 -13.61
N THR A 156 -8.56 -7.81 -14.69
CA THR A 156 -7.30 -8.24 -15.30
C THR A 156 -6.17 -7.35 -14.77
N ARG A 157 -5.28 -7.96 -13.99
CA ARG A 157 -4.02 -7.38 -13.52
C ARG A 157 -2.99 -7.32 -14.66
N GLN A 158 -2.03 -6.41 -14.54
CA GLN A 158 -0.99 -6.13 -15.54
C GLN A 158 0.41 -6.45 -15.03
N GLN A 159 1.36 -6.80 -15.91
CA GLN A 159 2.72 -7.16 -15.47
C GLN A 159 3.63 -5.97 -15.17
N SER A 160 3.27 -4.77 -15.62
CA SER A 160 4.08 -3.58 -15.36
C SER A 160 3.74 -2.99 -13.99
N PRO A 161 4.71 -2.82 -13.07
CA PRO A 161 4.47 -2.05 -11.85
C PRO A 161 4.16 -0.61 -12.25
N TYR A 162 3.04 -0.11 -11.76
CA TYR A 162 2.72 1.30 -11.95
C TYR A 162 3.70 2.17 -11.15
N ASP A 163 4.35 3.10 -11.85
CA ASP A 163 5.09 4.17 -11.19
C ASP A 163 4.13 5.01 -10.35
N SER A 164 4.67 5.51 -9.25
CA SER A 164 3.97 6.40 -8.34
C SER A 164 3.68 7.75 -9.01
N ASP A 165 2.45 8.24 -8.90
CA ASP A 165 2.00 9.58 -9.35
C ASP A 165 2.62 10.74 -8.54
N TRP A 166 3.88 10.64 -8.13
CA TRP A 166 4.62 11.76 -7.53
C TRP A 166 4.78 12.95 -8.51
N ASP A 167 4.20 12.90 -9.70
CA ASP A 167 4.26 13.99 -10.68
C ASP A 167 2.94 14.76 -10.84
N LEU A 168 1.82 14.34 -10.21
CA LEU A 168 0.50 14.96 -10.45
C LEU A 168 0.13 16.09 -9.47
N PHE A 169 0.93 16.36 -8.44
CA PHE A 169 0.62 17.43 -7.47
C PHE A 169 1.51 18.65 -7.67
N THR A 170 0.92 19.84 -7.58
CA THR A 170 1.71 21.08 -7.45
C THR A 170 2.13 21.27 -5.99
N GLY A 171 3.36 21.73 -5.76
CA GLY A 171 3.89 22.00 -4.41
C GLY A 171 3.14 23.09 -3.66
N ASN A 172 2.36 23.92 -4.36
CA ASN A 172 1.53 24.98 -3.78
C ASN A 172 0.31 25.30 -4.68
N ARG A 173 -0.71 25.96 -4.09
CA ARG A 173 -1.84 26.60 -4.79
C ARG A 173 -2.55 27.63 -3.89
N ILE A 174 -3.26 28.59 -4.48
CA ILE A 174 -4.21 29.45 -3.75
C ILE A 174 -5.62 28.88 -3.93
N ILE A 175 -6.30 28.60 -2.82
CA ILE A 175 -7.68 28.13 -2.78
C ILE A 175 -8.58 29.35 -2.52
N ASN A 176 -9.61 29.53 -3.36
CA ASN A 176 -10.62 30.60 -3.26
C ASN A 176 -10.04 32.02 -3.16
N GLY A 177 -8.84 32.25 -3.68
CA GLY A 177 -8.18 33.56 -3.71
C GLY A 177 -7.60 34.03 -2.37
N ASN A 178 -7.84 33.32 -1.25
CA ASN A 178 -7.47 33.79 0.08
C ASN A 178 -6.85 32.72 1.01
N ILE A 179 -6.84 31.44 0.62
CA ILE A 179 -6.23 30.37 1.40
C ILE A 179 -4.99 29.85 0.67
N GLY A 180 -3.81 30.04 1.25
CA GLY A 180 -2.58 29.44 0.76
C GLY A 180 -2.49 27.96 1.13
N TYR A 181 -2.33 27.08 0.14
CA TYR A 181 -2.08 25.66 0.33
C TYR A 181 -0.65 25.32 -0.07
N ILE A 182 0.03 24.57 0.79
CA ILE A 182 1.39 24.08 0.58
C ILE A 182 1.37 22.56 0.70
N TYR A 183 1.86 21.88 -0.33
CA TYR A 183 2.12 20.46 -0.29
C TYR A 183 3.62 20.21 -0.18
N ALA A 184 4.10 20.09 1.06
CA ALA A 184 5.52 20.02 1.36
C ALA A 184 6.27 18.88 0.64
N ALA A 185 5.59 17.76 0.37
CA ALA A 185 6.19 16.62 -0.32
C ALA A 185 6.58 16.91 -1.78
N HIS A 186 5.97 17.90 -2.42
CA HIS A 186 6.29 18.37 -3.78
C HIS A 186 6.81 19.81 -3.78
N LEU A 187 7.33 20.27 -2.63
CA LEU A 187 7.89 21.60 -2.57
C LEU A 187 9.25 21.61 -3.26
N ASN A 188 9.36 22.37 -4.34
CA ASN A 188 10.61 22.49 -5.08
C ASN A 188 11.26 23.84 -4.76
N PRO A 189 12.59 23.99 -4.93
CA PRO A 189 13.26 25.27 -4.67
C PRO A 189 12.64 26.48 -5.39
N LYS A 190 12.03 26.25 -6.57
CA LYS A 190 11.32 27.28 -7.36
C LYS A 190 10.04 27.78 -6.66
N ASP A 191 9.38 26.94 -5.87
CA ASP A 191 8.15 27.28 -5.16
C ASP A 191 8.40 28.19 -3.95
N LEU A 192 9.62 28.20 -3.41
CA LEU A 192 9.99 29.05 -2.28
C LEU A 192 9.82 30.54 -2.59
N ASN A 193 10.07 30.96 -3.83
CA ASN A 193 9.89 32.35 -4.24
C ASN A 193 8.40 32.72 -4.33
N ILE A 194 7.54 31.80 -4.78
CA ILE A 194 6.08 31.98 -4.80
C ILE A 194 5.56 32.10 -3.37
N LEU A 195 6.00 31.22 -2.46
CA LEU A 195 5.61 31.25 -1.06
C LEU A 195 6.03 32.54 -0.33
N LYS A 196 7.27 33.02 -0.56
CA LYS A 196 7.75 34.30 0.02
C LYS A 196 6.90 35.50 -0.40
N ASN A 197 6.33 35.47 -1.61
CA ASN A 197 5.48 36.54 -2.13
C ASN A 197 4.01 36.40 -1.70
N ALA A 198 3.50 35.16 -1.63
CA ALA A 198 2.11 34.86 -1.29
C ALA A 198 1.84 34.94 0.23
N ILE A 199 2.83 34.63 1.07
CA ILE A 199 2.76 34.71 2.54
C ILE A 199 3.44 36.00 2.99
N ARG A 200 2.93 37.14 2.53
CA ARG A 200 3.29 38.42 3.16
C ARG A 200 2.41 38.58 4.39
N MET A 201 3.00 38.41 5.57
CA MET A 201 2.37 38.89 6.79
C MET A 201 2.12 40.40 6.62
N PRO A 202 0.93 40.91 6.98
CA PRO A 202 0.72 42.35 7.01
C PRO A 202 1.81 42.94 7.92
N ARG A 203 2.59 43.87 7.38
CA ARG A 203 3.51 44.65 8.19
C ARG A 203 2.63 45.47 9.15
N VAL A 204 2.65 45.10 10.42
CA VAL A 204 2.12 45.91 11.52
C VAL A 204 3.07 47.08 11.74
#